data_AF-A0A2V8QZ65-F1
#
_entry.id   AF-A0A2V8QZ65-F1
#
_cell.length_a   1.000
_cell.length_b   1.000
_cell.length_c   1.000
_cell.angle_alpha   90.00
_cell.angle_beta   90.00
_cell.angle_gamma   90.00
#
_symmetry.space_group_name_H-M   'P 1'
#
loop_
_entity.id
_entity.type
_entity.pdbx_description
1 polymer ?
#
loop_
_entity_poly.entity_id
_entity_poly.type
_entity_poly.pdbx_seq_one_letter_code
_entity_poly.pdbx_strand_id
1 'polypeptide(L)' 'MHARLLVHFCLFTFAFFLSACRRDMQDQPKAIAYRESTFFKDGVSSRPPVEGTVPRGYLRARER' A
#
# COMPACT_ATOMS: atom_id res chain seq x y z
N MET A 1 -23.76 -28.12 30.88
CA MET A 1 -22.77 -28.68 29.92
C MET A 1 -22.83 -27.97 28.56
N HIS A 2 -24.01 -27.66 28.01
CA HIS A 2 -24.16 -26.97 26.71
C HIS A 2 -23.55 -25.56 26.64
N ALA A 3 -23.69 -24.73 27.68
CA ALA A 3 -23.12 -23.38 27.69
C ALA A 3 -21.57 -23.36 27.62
N ARG A 4 -20.90 -24.33 28.26
CA ARG A 4 -19.44 -24.46 28.18
C ARG A 4 -19.00 -24.91 26.77
N LEU A 5 -19.74 -25.82 26.15
CA LEU A 5 -19.47 -26.28 24.78
C LEU A 5 -19.62 -25.14 23.76
N LEU A 6 -20.64 -24.30 23.91
CA LEU A 6 -20.89 -23.13 23.07
C LEU A 6 -19.78 -22.09 23.18
N VAL A 7 -19.28 -21.81 24.39
CA VAL A 7 -18.17 -20.87 24.58
C VAL A 7 -16.89 -21.38 23.92
N HIS A 8 -16.56 -22.67 24.05
CA HIS A 8 -15.38 -23.25 23.40
C HIS A 8 -15.51 -23.23 21.87
N PHE A 9 -16.71 -23.51 21.36
CA PHE A 9 -16.99 -23.42 19.92
C PHE A 9 -16.81 -21.99 19.41
N CYS A 10 -17.34 -20.99 20.10
CA CYS A 10 -17.15 -19.58 19.75
C CYS A 10 -15.69 -19.12 19.83
N LEU A 11 -14.93 -19.57 20.82
CA LEU A 11 -13.51 -19.24 20.95
C LEU A 11 -12.69 -19.89 19.84
N PHE A 12 -13.00 -21.14 19.48
CA PHE A 12 -12.32 -21.86 18.40
C PHE A 12 -12.58 -21.22 17.04
N THR A 13 -13.84 -20.87 16.73
CA THR A 13 -14.18 -20.19 15.48
C THR A 13 -13.50 -18.83 15.40
N PHE A 14 -13.51 -18.03 16.48
CA PHE A 14 -12.83 -16.75 16.53
C PHE A 14 -11.32 -16.87 16.27
N ALA A 15 -10.65 -17.82 16.93
CA ALA A 15 -9.22 -18.07 16.73
C ALA A 15 -8.89 -18.46 15.27
N PHE A 16 -9.75 -19.23 14.62
CA PHE A 16 -9.57 -19.60 13.21
C PHE A 16 -9.58 -18.38 12.28
N PHE A 17 -10.50 -17.43 12.49
CA PHE A 17 -10.56 -16.21 11.68
C PHE A 17 -9.35 -15.29 11.82
N LEU A 18 -8.67 -15.27 12.97
CA LEU A 18 -7.44 -14.48 13.14
C LEU A 18 -6.27 -15.01 12.29
N SER A 19 -6.26 -16.31 11.96
CA SER A 19 -5.21 -16.93 11.14
C SER A 19 -5.21 -16.47 9.66
N ALA A 20 -6.31 -15.87 9.20
CA ALA A 20 -6.45 -15.36 7.83
C ALA A 20 -5.80 -13.98 7.60
N CYS A 21 -5.23 -13.35 8.64
CA CYS A 21 -4.55 -12.06 8.50
C CYS A 21 -3.18 -12.23 7.81
N ARG A 22 -3.14 -12.06 6.48
CA ARG A 22 -1.91 -12.22 5.65
C ARG A 22 -1.35 -10.84 5.29
N ARG A 23 -0.02 -10.73 5.15
CA ARG A 23 0.72 -9.50 4.75
C ARG A 23 1.82 -9.78 3.72
N ASP A 24 1.54 -10.61 2.73
CA ASP A 24 2.53 -11.06 1.73
C ASP A 24 2.84 -9.95 0.69
N MET A 25 1.81 -9.29 0.17
CA MET A 25 1.90 -8.35 -0.96
C MET A 25 1.03 -7.09 -0.80
N GLN A 26 0.58 -6.82 0.42
CA GLN A 26 -0.13 -5.59 0.80
C GLN A 26 0.84 -4.41 0.80
N ASP A 27 2.02 -4.61 1.42
CA ASP A 27 3.14 -3.65 1.42
C ASP A 27 4.24 -4.11 0.47
N GLN A 28 4.00 -3.89 -0.82
CA GLN A 28 4.94 -4.31 -1.85
C GLN A 28 6.23 -3.48 -1.82
N PRO A 29 7.39 -4.10 -2.12
CA PRO A 29 8.70 -3.42 -2.19
C PRO A 29 8.83 -2.60 -3.49
N LYS A 30 7.95 -1.63 -3.70
CA LYS A 30 7.97 -0.70 -4.83
C LYS A 30 7.73 0.73 -4.38
N ALA A 31 8.30 1.68 -5.13
CA ALA A 31 7.97 3.08 -5.02
C ALA A 31 6.51 3.31 -5.42
N ILE A 32 5.71 3.90 -4.54
CA ILE A 32 4.31 4.27 -4.79
C ILE A 32 4.18 5.78 -4.60
N ALA A 33 3.42 6.42 -5.47
CA ALA A 33 3.15 7.85 -5.35
C ALA A 33 2.60 8.17 -3.95
N TYR A 34 3.15 9.22 -3.32
CA TYR A 34 2.82 9.68 -1.96
C TYR A 34 3.15 8.71 -0.81
N ARG A 35 3.87 7.62 -1.07
CA ARG A 35 4.46 6.81 -0.01
C ARG A 35 5.76 7.45 0.49
N GLU A 36 6.03 7.29 1.79
CA GLU A 36 7.30 7.68 2.38
C GLU A 36 8.47 6.90 1.75
N SER A 37 9.61 7.55 1.59
CA SER A 37 10.85 6.95 1.12
C SER A 37 11.96 7.18 2.13
N THR A 38 12.60 6.11 2.59
CA THR A 38 13.78 6.18 3.46
C THR A 38 15.08 6.47 2.70
N PHE A 39 15.04 6.47 1.37
CA PHE A 39 16.20 6.69 0.52
C PHE A 39 16.50 8.19 0.28
N PHE A 40 15.46 9.01 0.14
CA PHE A 40 15.63 10.44 -0.13
C PHE A 40 15.49 11.28 1.13
N LYS A 41 16.28 12.35 1.24
CA LYS A 41 16.34 13.23 2.43
C LYS A 41 15.00 13.90 2.77
N ASP A 42 14.16 14.14 1.77
CA ASP A 42 12.86 14.77 1.90
C ASP A 42 11.73 13.79 2.24
N GLY A 43 12.02 12.48 2.31
CA GLY A 43 11.04 11.46 2.70
C GLY A 43 9.99 11.15 1.63
N VAL A 44 10.02 11.79 0.45
CA VAL A 44 8.98 11.64 -0.57
C VAL A 44 9.42 10.61 -1.62
N SER A 45 8.53 9.68 -2.01
CA SER A 45 8.85 8.72 -3.07
C SER A 45 8.73 9.31 -4.49
N SER A 46 7.83 10.28 -4.71
CA SER A 46 7.61 10.92 -6.01
C SER A 46 8.70 11.96 -6.30
N ARG A 47 9.37 11.89 -7.46
CA ARG A 47 10.43 12.84 -7.84
C ARG A 47 9.91 13.83 -8.88
N PRO A 48 10.13 15.15 -8.71
CA PRO A 48 9.81 16.10 -9.76
C PRO A 48 10.67 15.81 -10.99
N PRO A 49 10.16 16.07 -12.21
CA PRO A 49 10.98 16.01 -13.41
C PRO A 49 12.09 17.06 -13.34
N VAL A 50 13.19 16.80 -14.03
CA VAL A 50 14.26 17.79 -14.21
C VAL A 50 13.70 19.02 -14.92
N GLU A 51 14.15 20.21 -14.54
CA GLU A 51 13.71 21.46 -15.18
C GLU A 51 13.90 21.42 -16.70
N GLY A 52 12.93 22.00 -17.43
CA GLY A 52 12.92 21.97 -18.90
C GLY A 52 12.52 20.63 -19.52
N THR A 53 12.26 19.58 -18.74
CA THR A 53 11.76 18.30 -19.28
C THR A 53 10.36 18.47 -19.88
N VAL A 54 10.22 18.19 -21.17
CA VAL A 54 8.92 18.12 -21.86
C VAL A 54 8.53 16.65 -22.05
N PRO A 55 7.49 16.14 -21.37
CA PRO A 55 7.06 14.76 -21.53
C PRO A 55 6.54 14.47 -22.96
N ARG A 56 6.61 13.22 -23.39
CA ARG A 56 6.04 12.78 -24.68
C ARG A 56 4.53 13.06 -24.68
N GLY A 57 4.04 13.71 -25.73
CA GLY A 57 2.63 14.13 -25.86
C GLY A 57 2.28 15.48 -25.24
N TYR A 58 3.23 16.14 -24.57
CA TYR A 58 3.02 17.44 -23.90
C TYR A 58 3.70 18.61 -24.63
N LEU A 59 4.28 18.38 -25.81
CA LEU A 59 4.90 19.43 -26.61
C LEU A 59 3.83 20.36 -27.21
N ARG A 60 3.80 21.62 -26.76
CA ARG A 60 2.89 22.68 -27.27
C ARG A 60 3.56 23.53 -28.36
N ALA A 61 4.03 22.90 -29.44
CA ALA A 61 4.74 23.59 -30.52
C ALA A 61 3.85 24.44 -31.44
N ARG A 62 2.52 24.30 -31.36
CA ARG A 62 1.54 25.00 -32.21
C ARG A 62 0.34 25.55 -31.44
N GLU A 63 0.55 26.02 -30.21
CA GLU A 63 -0.49 26.79 -29.49
C GLU A 63 -0.47 28.23 -30.06
N ARG A 64 -1.51 28.62 -30.79
CA ARG A 64 -1.76 30.01 -31.22
C ARG A 64 -3.09 30.47 -30.63
#